data_AF-A0A6I5A6W6-F1
#
_entry.id   AF-A0A6I5A6W6-F1
#
_cell.length_a   1.000
_cell.length_b   1.000
_cell.length_c   1.000
_cell.angle_alpha   90.00
_cell.angle_beta   90.00
_cell.angle_gamma   90.00
#
_symmetry.space_group_name_H-M   'P 1'
#
loop_
_entity.id
_entity.type
_entity.pdbx_description
1 polymer ?
#
loop_
_entity_poly.entity_id
_entity_poly.type
_entity_poly.pdbx_seq_one_letter_code
_entity_poly.pdbx_strand_id
1 'polypeptide(L)'
;MESQNQNIGIEDLKEEVIIKKAQTLARWYYPNPQPFENWLSNIAPDNLVVKCKDTGEEILNTKATHNNVELAYKTFWTEYQRMKSALKQDERGIYFQFFREYHYSIENKLSHSDRTRLLKLAIAQFKNKQAFEDNGIGMTRKEIAELWGISEHSTRNKMLPYYQKIGYLTKKKVGRYWYYYFKEEALLMGRINHDGKFVKIFHEKLLEVYENLEKIQSRQQKLRKYDALGTLHFLLSYFHYETLYLVKNPEESIVKPNEEINDALERESRRCRKKLKHMSLKELVNRLSAAHESTIRRKTIEKHLEWIERCGAISIHRTKGVNRIIVHPHLVGNHKVQDQYIRTVLNQFNQHE
;
A
#
# COMPACT_ATOMS: atom_id res chain seq x y z
N MET A 1 -1.39 -33.87 25.43
CA MET A 1 -1.52 -32.46 25.04
C MET A 1 -2.27 -31.77 26.17
N GLU A 2 -1.57 -31.02 27.01
CA GLU A 2 -2.21 -30.22 28.07
C GLU A 2 -2.98 -29.07 27.40
N SER A 3 -4.29 -29.02 27.63
CA SER A 3 -5.10 -27.86 27.23
C SER A 3 -4.61 -26.66 28.03
N GLN A 4 -4.11 -25.63 27.34
CA GLN A 4 -3.84 -24.35 27.98
C GLN A 4 -5.17 -23.75 28.41
N ASN A 5 -5.59 -24.00 29.65
CA ASN A 5 -6.75 -23.34 30.24
C ASN A 5 -6.45 -21.84 30.36
N GLN A 6 -6.84 -21.07 29.36
CA GLN A 6 -6.86 -19.62 29.45
C GLN A 6 -8.02 -19.22 30.35
N ASN A 7 -7.73 -18.50 31.42
CA ASN A 7 -8.75 -17.86 32.25
C ASN A 7 -9.42 -16.74 31.44
N ILE A 8 -10.57 -17.04 30.84
CA ILE A 8 -11.41 -16.07 30.14
C ILE A 8 -12.37 -15.47 31.16
N GLY A 9 -12.32 -14.16 31.35
CA GLY A 9 -13.22 -13.48 32.29
C GLY A 9 -14.64 -13.40 31.73
N ILE A 10 -15.66 -13.34 32.60
CA ILE A 10 -17.06 -13.13 32.20
C ILE A 10 -17.23 -11.87 31.33
N GLU A 11 -16.38 -10.86 31.52
CA GLU A 11 -16.39 -9.64 30.72
C GLU A 11 -15.93 -9.85 29.26
N ASP A 12 -15.07 -10.82 29.00
CA ASP A 12 -14.62 -11.20 27.66
C ASP A 12 -15.72 -11.95 26.88
N LEU A 13 -16.74 -12.43 27.57
CA LEU A 13 -17.91 -13.13 27.02
C LEU A 13 -19.10 -12.20 26.75
N LYS A 14 -18.98 -10.90 27.00
CA LYS A 14 -20.00 -9.90 26.64
C LYS A 14 -20.14 -9.85 25.12
N GLU A 15 -21.38 -9.83 24.64
CA GLU A 15 -21.74 -9.80 23.21
C GLU A 15 -20.96 -8.74 22.42
N GLU A 16 -20.90 -7.50 22.91
CA GLU A 16 -20.18 -6.40 22.25
C GLU A 16 -18.67 -6.66 22.12
N VAL A 17 -18.06 -7.30 23.12
CA VAL A 17 -16.63 -7.64 23.13
C VAL A 17 -16.35 -8.74 22.11
N ILE A 18 -17.22 -9.75 22.07
CA ILE A 18 -17.16 -10.86 21.12
C ILE A 18 -17.35 -10.36 19.68
N ILE A 19 -18.36 -9.53 19.41
CA ILE A 19 -18.61 -8.93 18.11
C ILE A 19 -17.37 -8.14 17.66
N LYS A 20 -16.85 -7.26 18.53
CA LYS A 20 -15.69 -6.43 18.21
C LYS A 20 -14.44 -7.25 17.96
N LYS A 21 -14.23 -8.32 18.74
CA LYS A 21 -13.11 -9.24 18.58
C LYS A 21 -13.26 -10.06 17.29
N ALA A 22 -14.44 -10.62 17.00
CA ALA A 22 -14.73 -11.33 15.76
C ALA A 22 -14.52 -10.44 14.51
N GLN A 23 -14.98 -9.19 14.54
CA GLN A 23 -14.72 -8.20 13.49
C GLN A 23 -13.23 -7.90 13.34
N THR A 24 -12.51 -7.76 14.47
CA THR A 24 -11.07 -7.51 14.47
C THR A 24 -10.33 -8.72 13.90
N LEU A 25 -10.66 -9.95 14.33
CA LEU A 25 -10.06 -11.18 13.84
C LEU A 25 -10.33 -11.38 12.34
N ALA A 26 -11.55 -11.09 11.86
CA ALA A 26 -11.88 -11.13 10.44
C ALA A 26 -10.99 -10.17 9.63
N ARG A 27 -10.70 -8.98 10.18
CA ARG A 27 -9.82 -7.98 9.57
C ARG A 27 -8.34 -8.36 9.61
N TRP A 28 -7.89 -8.94 10.73
CA TRP A 28 -6.49 -9.27 11.01
C TRP A 28 -6.02 -10.50 10.26
N TYR A 29 -6.90 -11.50 10.13
CA TYR A 29 -6.50 -12.82 9.67
C TYR A 29 -6.94 -13.13 8.25
N TYR A 30 -7.65 -12.25 7.55
CA TYR A 30 -7.86 -12.42 6.10
C TYR A 30 -6.52 -12.49 5.33
N PRO A 31 -6.32 -13.44 4.39
CA PRO A 31 -7.27 -14.45 3.90
C PRO A 31 -7.24 -15.80 4.65
N ASN A 32 -6.45 -15.92 5.71
CA ASN A 32 -6.30 -17.15 6.49
C ASN A 32 -7.22 -17.17 7.73
N PRO A 33 -8.39 -17.84 7.71
CA PRO A 33 -9.28 -17.89 8.86
C PRO A 33 -8.73 -18.70 10.05
N GLN A 34 -7.61 -19.43 9.90
CA GLN A 34 -7.13 -20.38 10.90
C GLN A 34 -6.86 -19.80 12.29
N PRO A 35 -6.36 -18.56 12.46
CA PRO A 35 -6.24 -17.96 13.79
C PRO A 35 -7.59 -17.62 14.44
N PHE A 36 -8.64 -17.38 13.65
CA PHE A 36 -10.01 -17.27 14.16
C PHE A 36 -10.56 -18.65 14.55
N GLU A 37 -10.29 -19.69 13.76
CA GLU A 37 -10.64 -21.08 14.12
C GLU A 37 -9.97 -21.50 15.43
N ASN A 38 -8.69 -21.16 15.63
CA ASN A 38 -7.98 -21.38 16.88
C ASN A 38 -8.61 -20.61 18.04
N TRP A 39 -8.96 -19.33 17.84
CA TRP A 39 -9.63 -18.54 18.88
C TRP A 39 -11.01 -19.10 19.24
N LEU A 40 -11.81 -19.49 18.24
CA LEU A 40 -13.11 -20.15 18.43
C LEU A 40 -12.98 -21.44 19.20
N SER A 41 -11.98 -22.28 18.88
CA SER A 41 -11.76 -23.56 19.58
C SER A 41 -11.48 -23.36 21.08
N ASN A 42 -10.87 -22.23 21.46
CA ASN A 42 -10.61 -21.86 22.85
C ASN A 42 -11.83 -21.27 23.56
N ILE A 43 -12.84 -20.82 22.82
CA ILE A 43 -14.10 -20.30 23.37
C ILE A 43 -15.29 -21.23 23.10
N ALA A 44 -15.05 -22.44 22.58
CA ALA A 44 -16.09 -23.42 22.33
C ALA A 44 -16.69 -23.91 23.66
N PRO A 45 -18.02 -24.16 23.72
CA PRO A 45 -18.72 -24.54 24.95
C PRO A 45 -18.10 -25.75 25.67
N ASP A 46 -17.53 -26.69 24.91
CA ASP A 46 -16.96 -27.93 25.43
C ASP A 46 -15.60 -27.72 26.12
N ASN A 47 -14.96 -26.57 25.92
CA ASN A 47 -13.62 -26.25 26.43
C ASN A 47 -13.61 -25.11 27.47
N LEU A 48 -14.77 -24.54 27.82
CA LEU A 48 -14.87 -23.30 28.61
C LEU A 48 -15.32 -23.57 30.04
N VAL A 49 -14.39 -23.45 30.99
CA VAL A 49 -14.69 -23.40 32.43
C VAL A 49 -14.77 -21.93 32.84
N VAL A 50 -15.99 -21.38 32.94
CA VAL A 50 -16.20 -20.00 33.41
C VAL A 50 -16.21 -19.99 34.92
N LYS A 51 -15.30 -19.25 35.56
CA LYS A 51 -15.27 -19.07 37.02
C LYS A 51 -15.72 -17.68 37.42
N CYS A 52 -16.53 -17.57 38.46
CA CYS A 52 -16.86 -16.32 39.10
C CYS A 52 -15.57 -15.66 39.62
N LYS A 53 -15.35 -14.38 39.32
CA LYS A 53 -14.13 -13.66 39.70
C LYS A 53 -14.01 -13.44 41.21
N ASP A 54 -15.15 -13.31 41.88
CA ASP A 54 -15.23 -12.99 43.31
C ASP A 54 -15.31 -14.25 44.19
N THR A 55 -15.88 -15.35 43.67
CA THR A 55 -16.09 -16.60 44.44
C THR A 55 -15.26 -17.78 43.95
N GLY A 56 -14.68 -17.72 42.75
CA GLY A 56 -13.93 -18.83 42.13
C GLY A 56 -14.79 -20.01 41.66
N GLU A 57 -16.10 -19.96 41.88
CA GLU A 57 -17.04 -21.04 41.53
C GLU A 57 -17.26 -21.14 40.02
N GLU A 58 -17.38 -22.38 39.53
CA GLU A 58 -17.66 -22.67 38.13
C GLU A 58 -19.13 -22.33 37.80
N ILE A 59 -19.32 -21.34 36.94
CA ILE A 59 -20.62 -20.95 36.43
C ILE A 59 -20.85 -21.73 35.14
N LEU A 60 -21.70 -22.75 35.20
CA LEU A 60 -22.22 -23.43 34.02
C LEU A 60 -23.14 -22.50 33.25
N ASN A 61 -22.59 -21.69 32.34
CA ASN A 61 -23.37 -20.82 31.46
C ASN A 61 -23.35 -21.33 30.01
N THR A 62 -23.77 -22.58 29.81
CA THR A 62 -23.69 -23.27 28.50
C THR A 62 -24.52 -22.61 27.41
N LYS A 63 -25.72 -22.09 27.72
CA LYS A 63 -26.65 -21.53 26.72
C LYS A 63 -26.27 -20.13 26.23
N ALA A 64 -25.90 -19.22 27.13
CA ALA A 64 -25.46 -17.87 26.72
C ALA A 64 -24.11 -17.93 25.99
N THR A 65 -23.20 -18.82 26.42
CA THR A 65 -21.91 -19.03 25.77
C THR A 65 -22.09 -19.60 24.36
N HIS A 66 -23.02 -20.53 24.14
CA HIS A 66 -23.33 -21.06 22.81
C HIS A 66 -23.87 -19.98 21.86
N ASN A 67 -24.84 -19.17 22.30
CA ASN A 67 -25.39 -18.06 21.52
C ASN A 67 -24.31 -17.03 21.15
N ASN A 68 -23.42 -16.73 22.10
CA ASN A 68 -22.36 -15.76 21.89
C ASN A 68 -21.27 -16.28 20.94
N VAL A 69 -20.93 -17.57 20.99
CA VAL A 69 -20.00 -18.22 20.04
C VAL A 69 -20.61 -18.27 18.63
N GLU A 70 -21.89 -18.63 18.51
CA GLU A 70 -22.60 -18.62 17.24
C GLU A 70 -22.66 -17.21 16.63
N LEU A 71 -22.90 -16.21 17.46
CA LEU A 71 -22.86 -14.80 17.06
C LEU A 71 -21.45 -14.39 16.62
N ALA A 72 -20.40 -14.78 17.35
CA ALA A 72 -19.01 -14.55 16.95
C ALA A 72 -18.71 -15.15 15.57
N TYR A 73 -19.16 -16.38 15.33
CA TYR A 73 -19.02 -17.09 14.08
C TYR A 73 -19.74 -16.37 12.93
N LYS A 74 -21.02 -16.02 13.13
CA LYS A 74 -21.82 -15.27 12.15
C LYS A 74 -21.21 -13.91 11.86
N THR A 75 -20.79 -13.16 12.88
CA THR A 75 -20.17 -11.84 12.73
C THR A 75 -18.84 -11.94 11.99
N PHE A 76 -17.96 -12.88 12.37
CA PHE A 76 -16.69 -13.09 11.69
C PHE A 76 -16.91 -13.44 10.22
N TRP A 77 -17.73 -14.45 9.93
CA TRP A 77 -17.94 -14.88 8.55
C TRP A 77 -18.67 -13.83 7.73
N THR A 78 -19.59 -13.06 8.30
CA THR A 78 -20.21 -11.92 7.62
C THR A 78 -19.17 -10.86 7.28
N GLU A 79 -18.31 -10.47 8.23
CA GLU A 79 -17.25 -9.50 8.00
C GLU A 79 -16.18 -10.03 7.04
N TYR A 80 -15.80 -11.30 7.17
CA TYR A 80 -14.85 -12.00 6.30
C TYR A 80 -15.38 -12.11 4.87
N GLN A 81 -16.66 -12.47 4.69
CA GLN A 81 -17.30 -12.51 3.38
C GLN A 81 -17.47 -11.09 2.83
N ARG A 82 -17.81 -10.10 3.66
CA ARG A 82 -17.84 -8.68 3.28
C ARG A 82 -16.47 -8.21 2.81
N MET A 83 -15.39 -8.60 3.48
CA MET A 83 -14.02 -8.30 3.07
C MET A 83 -13.66 -9.04 1.79
N LYS A 84 -14.00 -10.33 1.68
CA LYS A 84 -13.81 -11.16 0.49
C LYS A 84 -14.60 -10.67 -0.72
N SER A 85 -15.80 -10.12 -0.53
CA SER A 85 -16.64 -9.54 -1.59
C SER A 85 -16.24 -8.10 -1.91
N ALA A 86 -15.81 -7.34 -0.91
CA ALA A 86 -15.21 -6.01 -1.08
C ALA A 86 -13.88 -6.13 -1.83
N LEU A 87 -13.17 -7.24 -1.71
CA LEU A 87 -12.13 -7.67 -2.63
C LEU A 87 -12.76 -8.08 -3.97
N LYS A 88 -13.09 -7.10 -4.81
CA LYS A 88 -12.94 -7.32 -6.25
C LYS A 88 -11.46 -7.62 -6.45
N GLN A 89 -11.07 -8.90 -6.38
CA GLN A 89 -9.70 -9.35 -6.55
C GLN A 89 -9.26 -8.87 -7.92
N ASP A 90 -8.42 -7.84 -7.89
CA ASP A 90 -7.60 -7.54 -9.03
C ASP A 90 -6.60 -8.70 -9.12
N GLU A 91 -6.54 -9.37 -10.26
CA GLU A 91 -5.75 -10.60 -10.45
C GLU A 91 -4.25 -10.41 -10.15
N ARG A 92 -3.79 -9.16 -10.12
CA ARG A 92 -2.44 -8.72 -9.72
C ARG A 92 -2.18 -8.73 -8.21
N GLY A 93 -3.20 -9.02 -7.41
CA GLY A 93 -3.08 -9.13 -5.96
C GLY A 93 -3.34 -7.82 -5.22
N ILE A 94 -2.72 -7.72 -4.05
CA ILE A 94 -2.97 -6.68 -3.07
C ILE A 94 -2.36 -5.35 -3.52
N TYR A 95 -3.09 -4.25 -3.30
CA TYR A 95 -2.65 -2.92 -3.65
C TYR A 95 -3.03 -1.88 -2.59
N PHE A 96 -2.34 -0.74 -2.62
CA PHE A 96 -2.82 0.49 -2.00
C PHE A 96 -3.29 1.47 -3.07
N GLN A 97 -4.28 2.29 -2.70
CA GLN A 97 -4.73 3.41 -3.50
C GLN A 97 -3.87 4.63 -3.18
N PHE A 98 -3.39 5.28 -4.24
CA PHE A 98 -2.55 6.46 -4.16
C PHE A 98 -3.33 7.66 -4.70
N PHE A 99 -3.66 8.60 -3.81
CA PHE A 99 -4.51 9.74 -4.15
C PHE A 99 -3.67 10.90 -4.66
N ARG A 100 -3.78 11.16 -5.96
CA ARG A 100 -2.92 12.13 -6.62
C ARG A 100 -3.11 13.55 -6.08
N GLU A 101 -4.35 14.00 -5.87
CA GLU A 101 -4.63 15.35 -5.36
C GLU A 101 -3.85 15.63 -4.08
N TYR A 102 -3.83 14.66 -3.16
CA TYR A 102 -3.07 14.75 -1.94
C TYR A 102 -1.57 14.83 -2.22
N HIS A 103 -1.00 13.91 -3.00
CA HIS A 103 0.44 13.91 -3.31
C HIS A 103 0.92 15.16 -4.05
N TYR A 104 0.07 15.75 -4.89
CA TYR A 104 0.35 17.02 -5.56
C TYR A 104 0.40 18.18 -4.55
N SER A 105 -0.55 18.21 -3.60
CA SER A 105 -0.63 19.27 -2.56
C SER A 105 0.58 19.32 -1.61
N ILE A 106 1.32 18.22 -1.52
CA ILE A 106 2.51 18.09 -0.67
C ILE A 106 3.79 17.84 -1.46
N GLU A 107 3.75 17.93 -2.80
CA GLU A 107 4.86 17.56 -3.67
C GLU A 107 6.15 18.30 -3.31
N ASN A 108 6.04 19.61 -3.11
CA ASN A 108 7.14 20.51 -2.76
C ASN A 108 7.51 20.49 -1.27
N LYS A 109 6.79 19.70 -0.46
CA LYS A 109 7.10 19.51 0.96
C LYS A 109 7.97 18.26 1.16
N LEU A 110 7.89 17.27 0.29
CA LEU A 110 8.64 16.03 0.45
C LEU A 110 10.00 16.09 -0.23
N SER A 111 11.07 16.00 0.56
CA SER A 111 12.41 15.78 0.03
C SER A 111 12.50 14.39 -0.62
N HIS A 112 13.52 14.17 -1.45
CA HIS A 112 13.78 12.88 -2.08
C HIS A 112 14.00 11.77 -1.05
N SER A 113 14.69 12.06 0.06
CA SER A 113 14.84 11.11 1.17
C SER A 113 13.53 10.83 1.91
N ASP A 114 12.62 11.81 2.00
CA ASP A 114 11.31 11.58 2.60
C ASP A 114 10.49 10.61 1.76
N ARG A 115 10.54 10.77 0.44
CA ARG A 115 9.87 9.89 -0.52
C ARG A 115 10.35 8.44 -0.40
N THR A 116 11.67 8.24 -0.29
CA THR A 116 12.25 6.94 0.05
C THR A 116 11.65 6.37 1.33
N ARG A 117 11.69 7.13 2.42
CA ARG A 117 11.24 6.65 3.74
C ARG A 117 9.77 6.29 3.74
N LEU A 118 8.94 7.10 3.10
CA LEU A 118 7.50 6.88 2.99
C LEU A 118 7.19 5.66 2.14
N LEU A 119 7.91 5.43 1.02
CA LEU A 119 7.69 4.24 0.21
C LEU A 119 8.19 2.96 0.91
N LYS A 120 9.33 3.01 1.62
CA LYS A 120 9.78 1.92 2.50
C LYS A 120 8.74 1.57 3.56
N LEU A 121 8.17 2.61 4.20
CA LEU A 121 7.13 2.43 5.21
C LEU A 121 5.86 1.82 4.59
N ALA A 122 5.42 2.30 3.42
CA ALA A 122 4.29 1.72 2.70
C ALA A 122 4.52 0.23 2.44
N ILE A 123 5.68 -0.15 1.87
CA ILE A 123 6.02 -1.56 1.62
C ILE A 123 6.00 -2.37 2.93
N ALA A 124 6.61 -1.86 4.00
CA ALA A 124 6.70 -2.58 5.27
C ALA A 124 5.32 -2.80 5.94
N GLN A 125 4.39 -1.84 5.82
CA GLN A 125 3.06 -1.95 6.41
C GLN A 125 2.13 -2.93 5.68
N PHE A 126 2.54 -3.43 4.50
CA PHE A 126 1.90 -4.52 3.77
C PHE A 126 2.48 -5.92 4.09
N LYS A 127 3.47 -6.00 5.01
CA LYS A 127 4.12 -7.27 5.37
C LYS A 127 3.07 -8.32 5.75
N ASN A 128 3.22 -9.54 5.23
CA ASN A 128 2.30 -10.68 5.39
C ASN A 128 0.92 -10.55 4.73
N LYS A 129 0.71 -9.64 3.74
CA LYS A 129 -0.56 -9.53 3.00
C LYS A 129 -1.77 -9.08 3.88
N GLN A 130 -1.53 -8.60 5.10
CA GLN A 130 -2.54 -8.22 6.10
C GLN A 130 -2.90 -6.72 6.07
N ALA A 131 -2.90 -6.10 4.90
CA ALA A 131 -3.02 -4.64 4.76
C ALA A 131 -4.45 -4.08 4.98
N PHE A 132 -5.33 -4.87 5.57
CA PHE A 132 -6.76 -4.56 5.68
C PHE A 132 -7.18 -4.05 7.06
N GLU A 133 -6.26 -4.01 8.02
CA GLU A 133 -6.41 -3.24 9.25
C GLU A 133 -6.23 -1.75 8.92
N ASP A 134 -7.14 -0.86 9.33
CA ASP A 134 -6.98 0.61 9.42
C ASP A 134 -5.78 1.27 8.63
N ASN A 135 -5.69 1.10 7.29
CA ASN A 135 -4.56 1.50 6.43
C ASN A 135 -3.20 0.80 6.68
N GLY A 136 -3.20 -0.53 6.78
CA GLY A 136 -2.02 -1.36 6.95
C GLY A 136 -1.70 -1.70 8.40
N ILE A 137 -0.63 -2.48 8.60
CA ILE A 137 -0.15 -2.82 9.93
C ILE A 137 0.53 -1.59 10.55
N GLY A 138 0.01 -1.15 11.70
CA GLY A 138 0.63 -0.06 12.44
C GLY A 138 2.05 -0.41 12.86
N MET A 139 2.98 0.55 12.75
CA MET A 139 4.37 0.35 13.17
C MET A 139 4.73 1.27 14.34
N THR A 140 5.51 0.75 15.28
CA THR A 140 6.07 1.51 16.40
C THR A 140 7.24 2.37 15.93
N ARG A 141 7.62 3.34 16.77
CA ARG A 141 8.78 4.23 16.48
C ARG A 141 10.08 3.46 16.29
N LYS A 142 10.27 2.39 17.07
CA LYS A 142 11.46 1.56 17.04
C LYS A 142 11.57 0.83 15.70
N GLU A 143 10.50 0.17 15.28
CA GLU A 143 10.44 -0.53 13.99
C GLU A 143 10.62 0.42 12.81
N ILE A 144 10.03 1.62 12.88
CA ILE A 144 10.19 2.64 11.84
C ILE A 144 11.64 3.16 11.79
N ALA A 145 12.29 3.37 12.94
CA ALA A 145 13.68 3.80 13.00
C ALA A 145 14.63 2.76 12.41
N GLU A 146 14.41 1.47 12.73
CA GLU A 146 15.13 0.33 12.16
C GLU A 146 14.93 0.25 10.64
N LEU A 147 13.68 0.35 10.18
CA LEU A 147 13.34 0.33 8.75
C LEU A 147 14.04 1.45 7.95
N TRP A 148 14.12 2.65 8.53
CA TRP A 148 14.75 3.80 7.89
C TRP A 148 16.27 3.86 8.07
N GLY A 149 16.84 3.00 8.92
CA GLY A 149 18.26 3.03 9.25
C GLY A 149 18.71 4.35 9.91
N ILE A 150 17.85 4.94 10.75
CA ILE A 150 18.15 6.19 11.48
C ILE A 150 17.90 6.01 12.97
N SER A 151 18.45 6.91 13.79
CA SER A 151 18.27 6.84 15.25
C SER A 151 16.82 7.06 15.67
N GLU A 152 16.37 6.31 16.68
CA GLU A 152 15.02 6.47 17.25
C GLU A 152 14.75 7.91 17.71
N HIS A 153 15.79 8.59 18.22
CA HIS A 153 15.70 10.00 18.60
C HIS A 153 15.31 10.89 17.42
N SER A 154 15.97 10.73 16.26
CA SER A 154 15.65 11.49 15.04
C SER A 154 14.26 11.14 14.51
N THR A 155 13.92 9.84 14.51
CA THR A 155 12.59 9.35 14.13
C THR A 155 11.49 10.00 14.97
N ARG A 156 11.64 9.99 16.30
CA ARG A 156 10.67 10.52 17.26
C ARG A 156 10.53 12.03 17.20
N ASN A 157 11.65 12.76 17.14
CA ASN A 157 11.64 14.21 17.38
C ASN A 157 11.60 15.04 16.09
N LYS A 158 11.96 14.45 14.93
CA LYS A 158 12.02 15.18 13.65
C LYS A 158 11.08 14.57 12.62
N MET A 159 11.29 13.31 12.25
CA MET A 159 10.64 12.71 11.08
C MET A 159 9.15 12.45 11.28
N LEU A 160 8.78 11.73 12.34
CA LEU A 160 7.36 11.41 12.60
C LEU A 160 6.51 12.66 12.84
N PRO A 161 6.93 13.64 13.67
CA PRO A 161 6.19 14.90 13.81
C PRO A 161 6.04 15.65 12.48
N TYR A 162 7.07 15.64 11.64
CA TYR A 162 7.03 16.26 10.32
C TYR A 162 5.98 15.61 9.41
N TYR A 163 6.00 14.27 9.28
CA TYR A 163 5.03 13.55 8.46
C TYR A 163 3.60 13.63 8.99
N GLN A 164 3.42 13.75 10.31
CA GLN A 164 2.12 14.05 10.91
C GLN A 164 1.65 15.47 10.58
N LYS A 165 2.55 16.46 10.63
CA LYS A 165 2.23 17.87 10.33
C LYS A 165 1.79 18.08 8.89
N ILE A 166 2.43 17.42 7.93
CA ILE A 166 2.01 17.49 6.51
C ILE A 166 0.80 16.60 6.20
N GLY A 167 0.33 15.81 7.18
CA GLY A 167 -0.87 14.98 7.08
C GLY A 167 -0.64 13.59 6.47
N TYR A 168 0.60 13.13 6.31
CA TYR A 168 0.88 11.86 5.67
C TYR A 168 0.66 10.67 6.63
N LEU A 169 0.98 10.88 7.91
CA LEU A 169 0.86 9.87 8.97
C LEU A 169 -0.10 10.32 10.07
N THR A 170 -0.76 9.33 10.68
CA THR A 170 -1.48 9.45 11.95
C THR A 170 -0.89 8.48 12.98
N LYS A 171 -1.26 8.63 14.25
CA LYS A 171 -0.85 7.71 15.31
C LYS A 171 -2.01 7.33 16.21
N LYS A 172 -2.02 6.09 16.67
CA LYS A 172 -3.00 5.51 17.60
C LYS A 172 -2.27 4.88 18.77
N LYS A 173 -2.76 5.10 19.99
CA LYS A 173 -2.20 4.47 21.19
C LYS A 173 -2.85 3.09 21.35
N VAL A 174 -2.03 2.05 21.45
CA VAL A 174 -2.48 0.68 21.70
C VAL A 174 -1.64 0.13 22.84
N GLY A 175 -2.29 -0.07 24.00
CA GLY A 175 -1.59 -0.37 25.25
C GLY A 175 -0.58 0.72 25.63
N ARG A 176 0.69 0.31 25.79
CA ARG A 176 1.80 1.21 26.16
C ARG A 176 2.47 1.87 24.97
N TYR A 177 2.16 1.46 23.74
CA TYR A 177 2.89 1.87 22.54
C TYR A 177 2.04 2.79 21.65
N TRP A 178 2.75 3.65 20.91
CA TRP A 178 2.18 4.44 19.83
C TRP A 178 2.50 3.76 18.50
N TYR A 179 1.45 3.44 17.75
CA TYR A 179 1.53 2.89 16.41
C TYR A 179 1.20 3.97 15.39
N TYR A 180 1.92 3.97 14.28
CA TYR A 180 1.80 4.95 13.21
C TYR A 180 1.24 4.30 11.96
N TYR A 181 0.35 5.01 11.28
CA TYR A 181 -0.41 4.57 10.11
C TYR A 181 -0.43 5.67 9.05
N PHE A 182 -0.62 5.30 7.79
CA PHE A 182 -0.95 6.30 6.76
C PHE A 182 -2.33 6.88 7.00
N LYS A 183 -2.47 8.18 6.73
CA LYS A 183 -3.80 8.80 6.61
C LYS A 183 -4.50 8.30 5.34
N GLU A 184 -5.82 8.12 5.41
CA GLU A 184 -6.62 7.62 4.26
C GLU A 184 -6.48 8.54 3.05
N GLU A 185 -6.39 9.86 3.25
CA GLU A 185 -6.23 10.85 2.19
C GLU A 185 -4.87 10.75 1.50
N ALA A 186 -3.86 10.23 2.20
CA ALA A 186 -2.51 10.05 1.66
C ALA A 186 -2.37 8.71 0.95
N LEU A 187 -2.82 7.64 1.60
CA LEU A 187 -2.65 6.28 1.12
C LEU A 187 -3.70 5.41 1.80
N LEU A 188 -4.58 4.81 1.00
CA LEU A 188 -5.62 3.90 1.49
C LEU A 188 -5.22 2.46 1.18
N MET A 189 -5.17 1.64 2.22
CA MET A 189 -4.94 0.20 2.09
C MET A 189 -6.26 -0.54 2.36
N GLY A 190 -6.59 -1.51 1.51
CA GLY A 190 -7.65 -2.49 1.81
C GLY A 190 -9.11 -2.04 1.74
N ARG A 191 -9.43 -0.77 1.44
CA ARG A 191 -10.81 -0.30 1.21
C ARG A 191 -11.00 0.15 -0.25
N ILE A 192 -12.02 -0.38 -0.94
CA ILE A 192 -12.25 -0.13 -2.38
C ILE A 192 -13.25 1.02 -2.63
N ASN A 193 -14.13 1.34 -1.69
CA ASN A 193 -15.22 2.29 -1.89
C ASN A 193 -14.77 3.74 -1.63
N HIS A 194 -13.90 4.27 -2.49
CA HIS A 194 -13.61 5.70 -2.52
C HIS A 194 -13.95 6.25 -3.90
N ASP A 195 -14.81 7.27 -3.96
CA ASP A 195 -15.26 7.92 -5.21
C ASP A 195 -14.20 8.86 -5.82
N GLY A 196 -12.93 8.70 -5.42
CA GLY A 196 -11.82 9.55 -5.85
C GLY A 196 -11.08 9.00 -7.07
N LYS A 197 -10.39 9.86 -7.81
CA LYS A 197 -9.40 9.41 -8.80
C LYS A 197 -8.13 8.96 -8.08
N PHE A 198 -7.85 7.66 -8.14
CA PHE A 198 -6.64 7.07 -7.58
C PHE A 198 -5.97 6.16 -8.60
N VAL A 199 -4.70 5.87 -8.36
CA VAL A 199 -4.00 4.76 -9.01
C VAL A 199 -3.78 3.65 -7.98
N LYS A 200 -3.95 2.39 -8.40
CA LYS A 200 -3.59 1.26 -7.56
C LYS A 200 -2.10 1.00 -7.72
N ILE A 201 -1.40 0.85 -6.60
CA ILE A 201 -0.01 0.42 -6.56
C ILE A 201 0.02 -0.97 -5.94
N PHE A 202 0.41 -1.96 -6.74
CA PHE A 202 0.39 -3.36 -6.35
C PHE A 202 1.63 -3.69 -5.54
N HIS A 203 1.41 -4.27 -4.36
CA HIS A 203 2.45 -4.50 -3.37
C HIS A 203 3.49 -5.51 -3.85
N GLU A 204 3.08 -6.58 -4.51
CA GLU A 204 3.97 -7.68 -4.91
C GLU A 204 5.06 -7.21 -5.89
N LYS A 205 4.66 -6.56 -7.00
CA LYS A 205 5.64 -6.00 -7.95
C LYS A 205 6.44 -4.86 -7.33
N LEU A 206 5.85 -4.05 -6.46
CA LEU A 206 6.58 -2.99 -5.75
C LEU A 206 7.68 -3.56 -4.83
N LEU A 207 7.39 -4.65 -4.13
CA LEU A 207 8.35 -5.34 -3.26
C LEU A 207 9.49 -5.94 -4.09
N GLU A 208 9.18 -6.60 -5.20
CA GLU A 208 10.17 -7.14 -6.14
C GLU A 208 11.12 -6.03 -6.65
N VAL A 209 10.55 -4.90 -7.10
CA VAL A 209 11.31 -3.73 -7.55
C VAL A 209 12.20 -3.18 -6.43
N TYR A 210 11.66 -3.06 -5.22
CA TYR A 210 12.39 -2.55 -4.06
C TYR A 210 13.60 -3.44 -3.72
N GLU A 211 13.42 -4.75 -3.65
CA GLU A 211 14.50 -5.69 -3.36
C GLU A 211 15.59 -5.66 -4.44
N ASN A 212 15.19 -5.53 -5.71
CA ASN A 212 16.13 -5.42 -6.81
C ASN A 212 16.91 -4.10 -6.79
N LEU A 213 16.27 -2.99 -6.42
CA LEU A 213 16.94 -1.70 -6.23
C LEU A 213 17.98 -1.76 -5.10
N GLU A 214 17.63 -2.34 -3.95
CA GLU A 214 18.55 -2.53 -2.82
C GLU A 214 19.76 -3.41 -3.22
N LYS A 215 19.55 -4.46 -4.02
CA LYS A 215 20.64 -5.28 -4.59
C LYS A 215 21.56 -4.48 -5.51
N ILE A 216 21.02 -3.60 -6.37
CA ILE A 216 21.83 -2.76 -7.26
C ILE A 216 22.63 -1.73 -6.46
N GLN A 217 22.00 -1.08 -5.48
CA GLN A 217 22.62 -0.01 -4.69
C GLN A 217 23.69 -0.54 -3.72
N SER A 218 23.47 -1.70 -3.11
CA SER A 218 24.45 -2.34 -2.22
C SER A 218 25.76 -2.68 -2.94
N ARG A 219 25.69 -3.06 -4.23
CA ARG A 219 26.87 -3.29 -5.09
C ARG A 219 27.61 -2.00 -5.47
N GLN A 220 26.96 -0.83 -5.37
CA GLN A 220 27.53 0.46 -5.79
C GLN A 220 27.80 1.37 -4.57
N GLN A 221 28.67 0.93 -3.64
CA GLN A 221 28.99 1.60 -2.36
C GLN A 221 29.19 3.13 -2.43
N LYS A 222 29.74 3.66 -3.54
CA LYS A 222 29.98 5.11 -3.75
C LYS A 222 28.72 5.94 -4.01
N LEU A 223 27.58 5.33 -4.33
CA LEU A 223 26.34 6.02 -4.73
C LEU A 223 25.21 5.94 -3.71
N ARG A 224 25.48 5.44 -2.50
CA ARG A 224 24.54 5.36 -1.37
C ARG A 224 23.85 6.68 -1.00
N LYS A 225 24.33 7.82 -1.52
CA LYS A 225 23.75 9.14 -1.31
C LYS A 225 22.48 9.40 -2.12
N TYR A 226 22.18 8.58 -3.13
CA TYR A 226 21.04 8.81 -4.02
C TYR A 226 20.16 7.56 -4.16
N ASP A 227 18.91 7.69 -3.75
CA ASP A 227 17.97 6.58 -3.69
C ASP A 227 16.96 6.56 -4.84
N ALA A 228 17.10 5.61 -5.76
CA ALA A 228 16.15 5.45 -6.86
C ALA A 228 14.72 5.19 -6.37
N LEU A 229 14.52 4.65 -5.17
CA LEU A 229 13.20 4.44 -4.58
C LEU A 229 12.45 5.77 -4.36
N GLY A 230 13.15 6.83 -3.93
CA GLY A 230 12.56 8.17 -3.79
C GLY A 230 12.16 8.77 -5.13
N THR A 231 12.88 8.45 -6.20
CA THR A 231 12.49 8.82 -7.58
C THR A 231 11.28 8.01 -8.02
N LEU A 232 11.23 6.70 -7.75
CA LEU A 232 10.05 5.89 -8.06
C LEU A 232 8.80 6.43 -7.37
N HIS A 233 8.84 6.68 -6.05
CA HIS A 233 7.72 7.26 -5.29
C HIS A 233 7.19 8.55 -5.92
N PHE A 234 8.09 9.43 -6.38
CA PHE A 234 7.69 10.63 -7.10
C PHE A 234 6.93 10.31 -8.39
N LEU A 235 7.46 9.40 -9.22
CA LEU A 235 6.87 9.03 -10.50
C LEU A 235 5.47 8.41 -10.37
N LEU A 236 5.19 7.70 -9.28
CA LEU A 236 3.88 7.05 -9.04
C LEU A 236 2.70 8.03 -9.13
N SER A 237 2.91 9.31 -8.78
CA SER A 237 1.88 10.36 -8.86
C SER A 237 1.57 10.84 -10.29
N TYR A 238 2.38 10.44 -11.26
CA TYR A 238 2.42 10.99 -12.62
C TYR A 238 2.16 9.95 -13.72
N PHE A 239 1.95 8.69 -13.36
CA PHE A 239 1.51 7.67 -14.32
C PHE A 239 0.03 7.83 -14.64
N HIS A 240 -0.29 7.91 -15.93
CA HIS A 240 -1.65 8.05 -16.42
C HIS A 240 -2.47 6.80 -16.09
N TYR A 241 -3.67 6.98 -15.53
CA TYR A 241 -4.45 5.83 -15.02
C TYR A 241 -4.93 4.87 -16.12
N GLU A 242 -5.13 5.36 -17.36
CA GLU A 242 -5.55 4.53 -18.51
C GLU A 242 -4.36 3.95 -19.28
N THR A 243 -3.31 4.74 -19.47
CA THR A 243 -2.26 4.46 -20.47
C THR A 243 -0.91 4.14 -19.87
N LEU A 244 -0.76 4.24 -18.55
CA LEU A 244 0.49 3.93 -17.83
C LEU A 244 1.69 4.83 -18.22
N TYR A 245 1.51 5.79 -19.13
CA TYR A 245 2.55 6.76 -19.50
C TYR A 245 2.80 7.76 -18.38
N LEU A 246 4.06 8.14 -18.22
CA LEU A 246 4.45 9.28 -17.39
C LEU A 246 4.04 10.60 -18.06
N VAL A 247 3.09 11.30 -17.45
CA VAL A 247 2.50 12.54 -18.00
C VAL A 247 2.29 13.59 -16.92
N LYS A 248 2.07 14.84 -17.31
CA LYS A 248 1.76 15.97 -16.42
C LYS A 248 0.30 15.96 -15.94
N ASN A 249 -0.57 15.31 -16.70
CA ASN A 249 -2.02 15.24 -16.50
C ASN A 249 -2.53 13.78 -16.45
N PRO A 250 -2.03 12.95 -15.51
CA PRO A 250 -2.36 11.53 -15.40
C PRO A 250 -3.83 11.21 -15.17
N GLU A 251 -4.69 12.18 -14.85
CA GLU A 251 -6.14 12.02 -14.59
C GLU A 251 -7.04 12.45 -15.74
N GLU A 252 -6.47 12.99 -16.82
CA GLU A 252 -7.23 13.47 -17.97
C GLU A 252 -7.50 12.32 -18.93
N SER A 253 -8.70 11.75 -18.87
CA SER A 253 -9.11 10.69 -19.79
C SER A 253 -8.90 11.08 -21.25
N ILE A 254 -8.26 10.19 -21.98
CA ILE A 254 -8.17 10.31 -23.43
C ILE A 254 -9.21 9.47 -24.15
N VAL A 255 -9.80 8.51 -23.46
CA VAL A 255 -10.79 7.56 -23.98
C VAL A 255 -12.18 8.20 -24.01
N LYS A 256 -12.89 8.03 -25.12
CA LYS A 256 -14.31 8.37 -25.23
C LYS A 256 -15.20 7.18 -24.82
N PRO A 257 -16.50 7.41 -24.51
CA PRO A 257 -17.43 6.30 -24.30
C PRO A 257 -17.37 5.31 -25.47
N ASN A 258 -17.22 4.01 -25.16
CA ASN A 258 -17.12 2.90 -26.12
C ASN A 258 -15.89 2.95 -27.06
N GLU A 259 -14.82 3.64 -26.69
CA GLU A 259 -13.55 3.64 -27.43
C GLU A 259 -12.51 2.80 -26.67
N GLU A 260 -11.70 2.02 -27.38
CA GLU A 260 -10.57 1.32 -26.76
C GLU A 260 -9.36 2.26 -26.58
N ILE A 261 -8.47 1.90 -25.65
CA ILE A 261 -7.27 2.71 -25.37
C ILE A 261 -6.36 2.80 -26.61
N ASN A 262 -6.23 1.73 -27.39
CA ASN A 262 -5.44 1.72 -28.61
C ASN A 262 -5.96 2.73 -29.64
N ASP A 263 -7.27 2.74 -29.87
CA ASP A 263 -7.93 3.68 -30.78
C ASP A 263 -7.77 5.13 -30.29
N ALA A 264 -7.92 5.34 -28.98
CA ALA A 264 -7.70 6.64 -28.36
C ALA A 264 -6.25 7.12 -28.56
N LEU A 265 -5.26 6.25 -28.39
CA LEU A 265 -3.84 6.56 -28.60
C LEU A 265 -3.55 6.88 -30.07
N GLU A 266 -4.10 6.11 -31.01
CA GLU A 266 -3.97 6.36 -32.45
C GLU A 266 -4.56 7.72 -32.82
N ARG A 267 -5.77 8.02 -32.33
CA ARG A 267 -6.44 9.30 -32.51
C ARG A 267 -5.64 10.46 -31.92
N GLU A 268 -5.13 10.32 -30.69
CA GLU A 268 -4.29 11.34 -30.04
C GLU A 268 -2.95 11.53 -30.77
N SER A 269 -2.42 10.51 -31.45
CA SER A 269 -1.18 10.63 -32.22
C SER A 269 -1.31 11.57 -33.42
N ARG A 270 -2.51 11.63 -34.04
CA ARG A 270 -2.84 12.45 -35.21
C ARG A 270 -3.18 13.90 -34.88
N ARG A 271 -3.42 14.23 -33.59
CA ARG A 271 -3.84 15.57 -33.17
C ARG A 271 -2.66 16.53 -33.02
N CYS A 272 -2.87 17.78 -33.45
CA CYS A 272 -1.94 18.88 -33.18
C CYS A 272 -1.89 19.25 -31.69
N ARG A 273 -3.02 19.17 -30.98
CA ARG A 273 -3.12 19.37 -29.53
C ARG A 273 -3.41 18.04 -28.86
N LYS A 274 -2.37 17.45 -28.28
CA LYS A 274 -2.44 16.17 -27.59
C LYS A 274 -3.00 16.36 -26.18
N LYS A 275 -3.95 15.50 -25.80
CA LYS A 275 -4.42 15.40 -24.43
C LYS A 275 -3.32 14.85 -23.53
N LEU A 276 -2.62 13.77 -23.90
CA LEU A 276 -1.49 13.27 -23.10
C LEU A 276 -0.31 14.25 -23.14
N LYS A 277 -0.02 14.89 -22.01
CA LYS A 277 1.12 15.80 -21.86
C LYS A 277 2.30 15.06 -21.25
N HIS A 278 3.07 14.34 -22.08
CA HIS A 278 4.24 13.60 -21.63
C HIS A 278 5.23 14.46 -20.84
N MET A 279 5.79 13.90 -19.77
CA MET A 279 6.81 14.57 -18.97
C MET A 279 8.18 14.39 -19.62
N SER A 280 8.88 15.49 -19.91
CA SER A 280 10.26 15.43 -20.38
C SER A 280 11.22 15.17 -19.22
N LEU A 281 12.40 14.63 -19.52
CA LEU A 281 13.44 14.44 -18.50
C LEU A 281 13.86 15.77 -17.85
N LYS A 282 13.92 16.86 -18.61
CA LYS A 282 14.21 18.21 -18.08
C LYS A 282 13.15 18.62 -17.06
N GLU A 283 11.87 18.41 -17.36
CA GLU A 283 10.77 18.69 -16.43
C GLU A 283 10.89 17.85 -15.16
N LEU A 284 11.14 16.54 -15.31
CA LEU A 284 11.28 15.63 -14.17
C LEU A 284 12.40 16.10 -13.23
N VAL A 285 13.56 16.46 -13.78
CA VAL A 285 14.69 16.99 -13.01
C VAL A 285 14.31 18.30 -12.30
N ASN A 286 13.63 19.21 -12.99
CA ASN A 286 13.21 20.48 -12.41
C ASN A 286 12.24 20.27 -11.24
N ARG A 287 11.25 19.38 -11.37
CA ARG A 287 10.28 19.10 -10.30
C ARG A 287 10.91 18.40 -9.11
N LEU A 288 11.77 17.40 -9.36
CA LEU A 288 12.50 16.72 -8.29
C LEU A 288 13.50 17.63 -7.58
N SER A 289 14.08 18.61 -8.29
CA SER A 289 15.00 19.59 -7.71
C SER A 289 14.27 20.71 -6.97
N ALA A 290 13.09 21.14 -7.43
CA ALA A 290 12.28 22.15 -6.76
C ALA A 290 11.80 21.71 -5.36
N ALA A 291 11.68 20.39 -5.14
CA ALA A 291 11.36 19.81 -3.84
C ALA A 291 12.57 19.72 -2.87
N HIS A 292 13.74 20.25 -3.24
CA HIS A 292 14.97 20.19 -2.46
C HIS A 292 15.68 21.54 -2.39
N GLU A 293 16.27 21.87 -1.24
CA GLU A 293 17.27 22.96 -1.13
C GLU A 293 18.60 22.61 -1.83
N SER A 294 18.81 21.33 -2.18
CA SER A 294 20.02 20.84 -2.86
C SER A 294 19.71 20.30 -4.26
N THR A 295 20.24 20.93 -5.29
CA THR A 295 20.02 20.57 -6.70
C THR A 295 20.40 19.12 -6.99
N ILE A 296 19.42 18.27 -7.33
CA ILE A 296 19.69 16.92 -7.82
C ILE A 296 20.17 17.04 -9.27
N ARG A 297 21.35 16.50 -9.57
CA ARG A 297 21.91 16.57 -10.92
C ARG A 297 21.11 15.70 -11.88
N ARG A 298 20.92 16.18 -13.12
CA ARG A 298 20.27 15.43 -14.20
C ARG A 298 20.83 14.01 -14.37
N LYS A 299 22.16 13.86 -14.35
CA LYS A 299 22.84 12.55 -14.45
C LYS A 299 22.42 11.56 -13.35
N THR A 300 22.10 12.07 -12.16
CA THR A 300 21.61 11.24 -11.04
C THR A 300 20.22 10.70 -11.36
N ILE A 301 19.31 11.54 -11.87
CA ILE A 301 17.96 11.11 -12.25
C ILE A 301 18.00 10.14 -13.43
N GLU A 302 18.83 10.40 -14.44
CA GLU A 302 19.04 9.45 -15.55
C GLU A 302 19.48 8.08 -15.02
N LYS A 303 20.41 8.05 -14.06
CA LYS A 303 20.87 6.80 -13.44
C LYS A 303 19.79 6.12 -12.59
N HIS A 304 18.97 6.89 -11.87
CA HIS A 304 17.83 6.32 -11.14
C HIS A 304 16.84 5.68 -12.10
N LEU A 305 16.50 6.35 -13.20
CA LEU A 305 15.60 5.82 -14.21
C LEU A 305 16.15 4.54 -14.83
N GLU A 306 17.45 4.46 -15.11
CA GLU A 306 18.11 3.23 -15.58
C GLU A 306 17.97 2.09 -14.55
N TRP A 307 18.18 2.36 -13.25
CA TRP A 307 18.02 1.34 -12.22
C TRP A 307 16.58 0.88 -12.04
N ILE A 308 15.61 1.81 -12.09
CA ILE A 308 14.18 1.51 -12.01
C ILE A 308 13.75 0.69 -13.24
N GLU A 309 14.24 1.03 -14.43
CA GLU A 309 14.02 0.26 -15.68
C GLU A 309 14.57 -1.16 -15.56
N ARG A 310 15.82 -1.32 -15.09
CA ARG A 310 16.45 -2.63 -14.86
C ARG A 310 15.76 -3.49 -13.80
N CYS A 311 14.98 -2.89 -12.90
CA CYS A 311 14.18 -3.62 -11.92
C CYS A 311 12.79 -3.99 -12.45
N GLY A 312 12.48 -3.70 -13.71
CA GLY A 312 11.19 -4.02 -14.32
C GLY A 312 10.03 -3.14 -13.86
N ALA A 313 10.31 -1.98 -13.23
CA ALA A 313 9.25 -1.05 -12.79
C ALA A 313 8.76 -0.16 -13.93
N ILE A 314 9.65 0.25 -14.84
CA ILE A 314 9.35 1.12 -15.97
C ILE A 314 10.04 0.64 -17.23
N SER A 315 9.56 1.08 -18.39
CA SER A 315 10.24 0.94 -19.68
C SER A 315 10.44 2.32 -20.29
N ILE A 316 11.62 2.60 -20.84
CA ILE A 316 12.00 3.89 -21.41
C ILE A 316 12.17 3.76 -22.93
N HIS A 317 11.14 4.14 -23.67
CA HIS A 317 11.20 4.20 -25.12
C HIS A 317 11.87 5.51 -25.58
N ARG A 318 12.98 5.37 -26.32
CA ARG A 318 13.76 6.48 -26.85
C ARG A 318 13.51 6.59 -28.35
N THR A 319 12.76 7.59 -28.80
CA THR A 319 12.46 7.81 -30.24
C THR A 319 12.78 9.24 -30.63
N LYS A 320 13.66 9.45 -31.62
CA LYS A 320 14.00 10.77 -32.19
C LYS A 320 14.26 11.85 -31.11
N GLY A 321 15.04 11.52 -30.08
CA GLY A 321 15.38 12.44 -28.98
C GLY A 321 14.29 12.66 -27.92
N VAL A 322 13.16 11.97 -28.02
CA VAL A 322 12.07 11.99 -27.03
C VAL A 322 12.07 10.69 -26.24
N ASN A 323 12.13 10.81 -24.91
CA ASN A 323 11.98 9.69 -23.99
C ASN A 323 10.53 9.60 -23.54
N ARG A 324 9.89 8.46 -23.76
CA ARG A 324 8.59 8.12 -23.18
C ARG A 324 8.80 7.04 -22.13
N ILE A 325 8.22 7.25 -20.95
CA ILE A 325 8.33 6.33 -19.83
C ILE A 325 6.95 5.71 -19.60
N ILE A 326 6.90 4.39 -19.53
CA ILE A 326 5.70 3.60 -19.23
C ILE A 326 5.96 2.83 -17.95
N VAL A 327 4.97 2.75 -17.05
CA VAL A 327 5.06 1.91 -15.84
C VAL A 327 4.55 0.50 -16.09
N HIS A 328 5.16 -0.47 -15.41
CA HIS A 328 4.73 -1.87 -15.47
C HIS A 328 3.26 -2.00 -14.99
N PRO A 329 2.37 -2.67 -15.73
CA PRO A 329 0.95 -2.81 -15.36
C PRO A 329 0.70 -3.59 -14.06
N HIS A 330 1.62 -4.49 -13.69
CA HIS A 330 1.62 -5.15 -12.37
C HIS A 330 2.17 -4.28 -11.24
N LEU A 331 2.74 -3.10 -11.52
CA LEU A 331 3.18 -2.15 -10.48
C LEU A 331 2.10 -1.09 -10.24
N VAL A 332 1.58 -0.49 -11.31
CA VAL A 332 0.53 0.52 -11.26
C VAL A 332 -0.58 0.19 -12.25
N GLY A 333 -1.84 0.37 -11.84
CA GLY A 333 -2.94 0.35 -12.80
C GLY A 333 -4.31 0.62 -12.19
N ASN A 334 -5.26 1.03 -13.02
CA ASN A 334 -6.67 1.16 -12.63
C ASN A 334 -7.60 0.20 -13.43
N HIS A 335 -7.09 -0.35 -14.54
CA HIS A 335 -7.80 -1.29 -15.43
C HIS A 335 -7.39 -2.75 -15.14
N LYS A 336 -8.24 -3.71 -15.51
CA LYS A 336 -7.96 -5.16 -15.39
C LYS A 336 -6.81 -5.58 -16.32
N VAL A 337 -6.04 -6.62 -15.97
CA VAL A 337 -4.93 -7.10 -16.81
C VAL A 337 -5.42 -7.68 -18.13
N GLN A 338 -6.67 -8.14 -18.16
CA GLN A 338 -7.27 -8.74 -19.34
C GLN A 338 -7.52 -7.77 -20.51
N ASP A 339 -7.43 -6.46 -20.30
CA ASP A 339 -7.54 -5.44 -21.36
C ASP A 339 -6.44 -5.63 -22.43
N GLN A 340 -6.82 -5.61 -23.71
CA GLN A 340 -5.92 -5.84 -24.84
C GLN A 340 -4.73 -4.87 -24.85
N TYR A 341 -4.95 -3.61 -24.48
CA TYR A 341 -3.87 -2.64 -24.35
C TYR A 341 -2.89 -3.04 -23.25
N ILE A 342 -3.40 -3.42 -22.08
CA ILE A 342 -2.58 -3.83 -20.93
C ILE A 342 -1.74 -5.08 -21.27
N ARG A 343 -2.32 -6.07 -21.98
CA ARG A 343 -1.58 -7.24 -22.48
C ARG A 343 -0.45 -6.83 -23.44
N THR A 344 -0.72 -5.88 -24.32
CA THR A 344 0.30 -5.35 -25.25
C THR A 344 1.44 -4.70 -24.50
N VAL A 345 1.15 -3.90 -23.47
CA VAL A 345 2.17 -3.30 -22.61
C VAL A 345 2.96 -4.37 -21.86
N LEU A 346 2.31 -5.38 -21.27
CA LEU A 346 3.01 -6.48 -20.60
C LEU A 346 3.99 -7.21 -21.52
N ASN A 347 3.57 -7.50 -22.76
CA ASN A 347 4.44 -8.14 -23.73
C ASN A 347 5.69 -7.30 -24.05
N GLN A 348 5.60 -5.97 -24.03
CA GLN A 348 6.76 -5.09 -24.22
C GLN A 348 7.78 -5.19 -23.07
N PHE A 349 7.32 -5.44 -21.84
CA PHE A 349 8.22 -5.67 -20.70
C PHE A 349 8.88 -7.06 -20.77
N ASN A 350 8.13 -8.09 -21.18
CA ASN A 350 8.65 -9.46 -21.30
C ASN A 350 9.67 -9.63 -22.45
N GLN A 351 9.68 -8.73 -23.44
CA GLN A 351 10.70 -8.73 -24.51
C GLN A 351 12.08 -8.26 -24.04
N HIS A 352 12.18 -7.74 -22.82
CA HIS A 352 13.41 -7.21 -22.22
C HIS A 352 13.93 -8.03 -21.02
N GLU A 353 13.23 -9.11 -20.65
CA GLU A 353 13.73 -10.18 -19.76
C GLU A 353 14.48 -11.24 -20.59
#